data_AF-A0A1Q7VES7-F1
#
_entry.id   AF-A0A1Q7VES7-F1
#
_cell.length_a   1.000
_cell.length_b   1.000
_cell.length_c   1.000
_cell.angle_alpha   90.00
_cell.angle_beta   90.00
_cell.angle_gamma   90.00
#
_symmetry.space_group_name_H-M   'P 1'
#
loop_
_entity.id
_entity.type
_entity.pdbx_description
1 polymer ?
#
loop_
_entity_poly.entity_id
_entity_poly.type
_entity_poly.pdbx_seq_one_letter_code
_entity_poly.pdbx_strand_id
1 'polypeptide(L)' 'MERVQSVIETIRAEDGYAVILDVGAQVSLVVAADKRLDLTDRVLARLKSQGPAPTASSTVPQPAGVTRPKK' A
#
# COMPACT_ATOMS: atom_id res chain seq x y z
N MET A 1 -1.41 -0.32 -6.79
CA MET A 1 -2.50 -0.93 -5.99
C MET A 1 -1.98 -1.68 -4.76
N GLU A 2 -0.80 -2.32 -4.80
CA GLU A 2 -0.23 -3.07 -3.66
C GLU A 2 -0.14 -2.28 -2.35
N ARG A 3 0.24 -1.00 -2.43
CA ARG A 3 0.37 -0.15 -1.25
C ARG A 3 -0.93 0.05 -0.48
N VAL A 4 -2.03 0.26 -1.19
CA VAL A 4 -3.35 0.46 -0.57
C VAL A 4 -3.79 -0.83 0.13
N GLN A 5 -3.59 -1.98 -0.53
CA GLN A 5 -3.89 -3.28 0.08
C GLN A 5 -3.06 -3.54 1.35
N SER A 6 -1.78 -3.20 1.36
CA SER A 6 -0.93 -3.34 2.55
C SER A 6 -1.42 -2.47 3.73
N VAL A 7 -1.88 -1.24 3.44
CA VAL A 7 -2.48 -0.37 4.47
C VAL A 7 -3.78 -0.97 5.02
N ILE A 8 -4.67 -1.45 4.14
CA ILE A 8 -5.93 -2.08 4.52
C ILE A 8 -5.68 -3.32 5.38
N GLU A 9 -4.74 -4.16 4.99
CA GLU A 9 -4.33 -5.37 5.73
C GLU A 9 -3.82 -5.02 7.14
N THR A 10 -2.98 -3.98 7.23
CA THR A 10 -2.45 -3.54 8.52
C THR A 10 -3.57 -3.04 9.43
N ILE A 11 -4.50 -2.23 8.92
CA ILE A 11 -5.66 -1.76 9.68
C ILE A 11 -6.55 -2.94 10.09
N ARG A 12 -6.75 -3.93 9.20
CA ARG A 12 -7.50 -5.14 9.49
C ARG A 12 -6.95 -5.86 10.73
N ALA A 13 -5.64 -6.07 10.75
CA ALA A 13 -4.95 -6.76 11.84
C ALA A 13 -4.93 -5.94 13.14
N GLU A 14 -4.67 -4.64 13.06
CA GLU A 14 -4.57 -3.75 14.23
C GLU A 14 -5.90 -3.59 14.98
N ASP A 15 -7.00 -3.48 14.24
CA ASP A 15 -8.33 -3.25 14.82
C ASP A 15 -9.12 -4.56 15.03
N GLY A 16 -8.55 -5.70 14.67
CA GLY A 16 -9.19 -7.00 14.85
C GLY A 16 -10.39 -7.27 13.94
N TYR A 17 -10.40 -6.70 12.73
CA TYR A 17 -11.43 -7.02 11.74
C TYR A 17 -11.20 -8.43 11.17
N ALA A 18 -12.26 -9.23 11.07
CA ALA A 18 -12.17 -10.54 10.42
C ALA A 18 -12.06 -10.40 8.89
N VAL A 19 -12.84 -9.48 8.30
CA VAL A 19 -12.93 -9.25 6.85
C VAL A 19 -13.23 -7.77 6.60
N ILE A 20 -12.71 -7.22 5.50
CA ILE A 20 -13.04 -5.89 4.97
C ILE A 20 -13.63 -6.07 3.57
N LEU A 21 -14.74 -5.39 3.28
CA LEU A 21 -15.40 -5.43 1.97
C LEU A 21 -15.10 -4.15 1.20
N ASP A 22 -14.68 -4.30 -0.06
CA ASP A 22 -14.48 -3.17 -0.97
C ASP A 22 -15.80 -2.79 -1.66
N VAL A 23 -16.30 -1.60 -1.34
CA VAL A 23 -17.52 -1.01 -1.93
C VAL A 23 -17.29 -0.35 -3.28
N GLY A 24 -16.03 -0.16 -3.68
CA GLY A 24 -15.63 0.33 -5.01
C GLY A 24 -15.41 -0.80 -6.02
N ALA A 25 -15.54 -2.06 -5.60
CA ALA A 25 -15.36 -3.21 -6.47
C ALA A 25 -16.42 -3.23 -7.58
N GLN A 26 -16.03 -3.68 -8.79
CA GLN A 26 -16.91 -3.78 -9.96
C GLN A 26 -18.20 -4.56 -9.68
N VAL A 27 -18.14 -5.53 -8.77
CA VAL A 27 -19.31 -6.21 -8.23
C VAL A 27 -19.30 -6.01 -6.71
N SER A 28 -20.01 -4.98 -6.25
CA SER A 28 -20.20 -4.73 -4.82
C SER A 28 -21.43 -5.45 -4.31
N LEU A 29 -21.24 -6.31 -3.30
CA LEU A 29 -22.29 -7.07 -2.63
C LEU A 29 -22.91 -6.32 -1.44
N VAL A 30 -22.42 -5.12 -1.13
CA VAL A 30 -22.85 -4.32 0.02
C VAL A 30 -24.00 -3.40 -0.40
N VAL A 31 -25.22 -3.72 0.02
CA VAL A 31 -26.42 -2.91 -0.24
C VAL A 31 -26.60 -1.80 0.82
N ALA A 32 -26.28 -2.12 2.07
CA ALA A 32 -26.29 -1.18 3.19
C ALA A 32 -25.31 -1.65 4.27
N ALA A 33 -24.66 -0.71 4.94
CA ALA A 33 -23.80 -0.93 6.09
C ALA A 33 -23.89 0.28 7.03
N ASP A 34 -23.57 0.08 8.30
CA ASP A 34 -23.39 1.19 9.23
C ASP A 34 -22.20 2.05 8.79
N LYS A 35 -22.39 3.37 8.70
CA LYS A 35 -21.34 4.32 8.27
C LYS A 35 -20.12 4.32 9.19
N ARG A 36 -20.26 3.89 10.45
CA ARG A 36 -19.15 3.73 11.39
C ARG A 36 -18.18 2.61 10.99
N LEU A 37 -18.60 1.71 10.09
CA LEU A 37 -17.77 0.65 9.52
C LEU A 37 -17.04 1.08 8.25
N ASP A 38 -17.29 2.30 7.74
CA ASP A 38 -16.56 2.83 6.60
C ASP A 38 -15.13 3.21 6.99
N LEU A 39 -14.15 2.49 6.43
CA LEU A 39 -12.73 2.68 6.71
C LEU A 39 -12.03 3.60 5.70
N THR A 40 -12.74 4.11 4.69
CA THR A 40 -12.16 4.82 3.53
C THR A 40 -11.31 6.00 3.97
N ASP A 41 -11.85 6.89 4.80
CA ASP A 41 -11.12 8.07 5.30
C ASP A 41 -9.89 7.70 6.13
N ARG A 42 -10.00 6.62 6.92
CA ARG A 42 -8.88 6.15 7.75
C ARG A 42 -7.76 5.56 6.90
N VAL A 43 -8.09 4.76 5.88
CA VAL A 43 -7.13 4.22 4.92
C VAL A 43 -6.43 5.36 4.19
N LEU A 44 -7.18 6.39 3.75
CA LEU A 44 -6.62 7.57 3.10
C LEU A 44 -5.68 8.37 4.04
N ALA A 45 -6.07 8.57 5.30
CA ALA A 45 -5.25 9.25 6.29
C ALA A 45 -3.92 8.50 6.52
N ARG A 46 -3.97 7.17 6.68
CA ARG A 46 -2.79 6.32 6.81
C ARG A 46 -1.90 6.38 5.57
N LEU A 47 -2.50 6.30 4.39
CA LEU A 47 -1.76 6.32 3.12
C LEU A 47 -0.99 7.65 2.95
N LYS A 48 -1.63 8.77 3.31
CA LYS A 48 -1.00 10.10 3.31
C LYS A 48 0.14 10.18 4.34
N SER A 49 -0.05 9.60 5.53
CA SER A 49 0.95 9.60 6.59
C SER A 49 2.20 8.80 6.25
N GLN A 50 2.09 7.77 5.39
CA GLN A 50 3.25 6.97 4.98
C GLN A 50 4.11 7.65 3.89
N GLY A 51 3.80 8.89 3.47
CA GLY A 51 4.54 9.63 2.43
C GLY A 51 4.48 8.96 1.05
N PRO A 52 5.14 9.45 0.00
CA PRO A 52 5.33 8.69 -1.24
C PRO A 52 6.15 7.42 -0.96
N ALA A 53 5.91 6.33 -1.68
CA ALA A 53 6.74 5.14 -1.55
C ALA A 53 8.18 5.56 -1.90
N PRO A 54 9.20 5.19 -1.10
CA PRO A 54 10.57 5.49 -1.47
C PRO A 54 10.80 4.90 -2.85
N THR A 55 11.08 5.75 -3.83
CA THR A 55 11.64 5.30 -5.11
C THR A 55 12.90 4.56 -4.73
N ALA A 56 12.93 3.24 -4.97
CA ALA A 56 14.11 2.44 -4.73
C ALA A 56 15.28 3.11 -5.46
N SER A 57 16.15 3.78 -4.72
CA SER A 57 17.44 4.20 -5.24
C SER A 57 18.16 2.90 -5.56
N SER A 58 18.32 2.62 -6.85
CA SER A 58 19.19 1.58 -7.36
C SER A 58 20.64 1.96 -7.11
N THR A 59 21.05 2.07 -5.85
CA THR A 59 22.46 2.00 -5.47
C THR A 59 22.85 0.53 -5.43
N VAL A 60 22.92 -0.08 -6.61
CA VAL A 60 23.78 -1.25 -6.80
C VAL A 60 25.19 -0.77 -6.48
N PRO A 61 25.90 -1.32 -5.47
CA PRO A 61 27.30 -1.01 -5.28
C PRO A 61 28.03 -1.48 -6.53
N GLN A 62 28.52 -0.54 -7.35
CA GLN A 62 29.35 -0.88 -8.49
C GLN A 62 30.65 -1.50 -7.95
N PRO A 63 30.98 -2.77 -8.26
CA PRO A 63 32.23 -3.35 -7.79
C PRO A 63 33.38 -2.57 -8.42
N ALA A 64 34.30 -2.09 -7.59
CA ALA A 64 35.52 -1.40 -7.99
C ALA A 64 36.40 -2.37 -8.78
N GLY A 65 36.21 -2.49 -10.10
CA GLY A 65 36.95 -3.50 -10.85
C GLY A 65 36.74 -3.59 -12.36
N VAL A 66 36.18 -2.57 -13.04
CA VAL A 66 36.11 -2.57 -14.51
C VAL A 66 36.92 -1.40 -15.08
N THR A 67 38.20 -1.64 -15.35
CA THR A 67 38.99 -0.77 -16.24
C THR A 67 38.74 -1.24 -17.67
N ARG A 68 38.09 -0.40 -18.48
CA ARG A 68 38.00 -0.61 -19.93
C ARG A 68 39.40 -0.36 -20.53
N PRO A 69 40.05 -1.33 -21.21
CA PRO A 69 41.30 -1.03 -21.90
C PRO A 69 40.98 -0.14 -23.10
N LYS A 70 41.68 0.99 -23.19
CA LYS A 70 41.59 1.93 -24.31
C LYS A 70 42.34 1.32 -25.50
N LYS A 71 41.64 1.11 -26.61
CA LYS A 71 42.26 0.81 -27.91
C LYS A 71 42.42 2.11 -28.68
#